data_AF-A0A538QDW4-F1
#
_entry.id   AF-A0A538QDW4-F1
#
_cell.length_a   1.000
_cell.length_b   1.000
_cell.length_c   1.000
_cell.angle_alpha   90.00
_cell.angle_beta   90.00
_cell.angle_gamma   90.00
#
_symmetry.space_group_name_H-M   'P 1'
#
loop_
_entity.id
_entity.type
_entity.pdbx_description
1 polymer ?
#
loop_
_entity_poly.entity_id
_entity_poly.type
_entity_poly.pdbx_seq_one_letter_code
_entity_poly.pdbx_strand_id
1 'polypeptide(L)'
;MTDAQQAQLEHILSSVEHRIRHRPDRGVLDPETVLALDIVQHALSFTKHAEALALFREVLWQRRVADSTRVAVRQMMEHIMESMNRGALDAASKICNCLHAVTDPDIFRGGLTDQLYRAMAPH
;
A
#
# COMPACT_ATOMS: atom_id res chain seq x y z
N MET A 1 -16.49 -3.79 -7.72
CA MET A 1 -15.78 -2.60 -7.20
C MET A 1 -16.58 -1.36 -7.60
N THR A 2 -16.78 -0.41 -6.69
CA THR A 2 -17.49 0.85 -6.97
C THR A 2 -16.57 1.88 -7.62
N ASP A 3 -17.12 2.93 -8.23
CA ASP A 3 -16.33 4.01 -8.83
C ASP A 3 -15.44 4.72 -7.80
N ALA A 4 -15.95 4.91 -6.58
CA ALA A 4 -15.20 5.51 -5.48
C ALA A 4 -14.00 4.63 -5.06
N GLN A 5 -14.20 3.31 -5.04
CA GLN A 5 -13.14 2.33 -4.76
C GLN A 5 -12.06 2.34 -5.86
N GLN A 6 -12.47 2.40 -7.12
CA GLN A 6 -11.55 2.51 -8.24
C GLN A 6 -10.71 3.80 -8.16
N ALA A 7 -11.34 4.94 -7.85
CA ALA A 7 -10.65 6.21 -7.70
C ALA A 7 -9.62 6.18 -6.55
N GLN A 8 -9.99 5.57 -5.41
CA GLN A 8 -9.08 5.39 -4.29
C GLN A 8 -7.87 4.51 -4.65
N LEU A 9 -8.09 3.43 -5.39
CA LEU A 9 -7.02 2.55 -5.87
C LEU A 9 -6.02 3.29 -6.77
N GLU A 10 -6.51 4.06 -7.74
CA GLU A 10 -5.62 4.87 -8.61
C GLU A 10 -4.88 5.95 -7.82
N HIS A 11 -5.52 6.55 -6.81
CA HIS A 11 -4.87 7.51 -5.92
C HIS A 11 -3.71 6.87 -5.13
N ILE A 12 -3.90 5.66 -4.60
CA ILE A 12 -2.84 4.93 -3.89
C ILE A 12 -1.69 4.59 -4.84
N LEU A 13 -1.98 4.06 -6.03
CA LEU A 13 -0.97 3.71 -7.03
C LEU A 13 -0.15 4.94 -7.43
N SER A 14 -0.81 6.05 -7.77
CA SER A 14 -0.13 7.30 -8.13
C SER A 14 0.67 7.91 -6.98
N SER A 15 0.20 7.79 -5.75
CA SER A 15 0.93 8.25 -4.55
C SER A 15 2.20 7.44 -4.34
N VAL A 16 2.13 6.11 -4.42
CA VAL A 16 3.30 5.22 -4.31
C VAL A 16 4.35 5.55 -5.38
N GLU A 17 3.90 5.68 -6.64
CA GLU A 17 4.77 6.05 -7.76
C GLU A 17 5.41 7.43 -7.55
N HIS A 18 4.62 8.41 -7.09
CA HIS A 18 5.09 9.76 -6.83
C HIS A 18 6.19 9.77 -5.77
N ARG A 19 5.98 9.09 -4.62
CA ARG A 19 6.97 9.01 -3.54
C ARG A 19 8.27 8.34 -4.00
N ILE A 20 8.16 7.21 -4.70
CA ILE A 20 9.33 6.48 -5.22
C ILE A 20 10.13 7.34 -6.21
N ARG A 21 9.45 8.06 -7.11
CA ARG A 21 10.09 8.89 -8.13
C ARG A 21 10.80 10.11 -7.53
N HIS A 22 10.20 10.76 -6.54
CA HIS A 22 10.66 12.03 -5.99
C HIS A 22 11.47 11.89 -4.70
N ARG A 23 11.80 10.66 -4.28
CA ARG A 23 12.64 10.44 -3.10
C ARG A 23 14.01 11.14 -3.22
N PRO A 24 14.65 11.48 -2.09
CA PRO A 24 15.96 12.11 -2.10
C PRO A 24 17.02 11.32 -2.89
N ASP A 25 17.86 12.02 -3.67
CA ASP A 25 19.00 11.43 -4.38
C ASP A 25 20.08 10.91 -3.43
N ARG A 26 20.21 11.52 -2.25
CA ARG A 26 21.23 11.24 -1.23
C ARG A 26 20.66 11.47 0.16
N GLY A 27 21.25 10.78 1.13
CA GLY A 27 20.87 10.87 2.53
C GLY A 27 19.88 9.80 2.94
N VAL A 28 19.17 10.05 4.04
CA VAL A 28 18.21 9.12 4.63
C VAL A 28 16.88 9.22 3.87
N LEU A 29 16.24 8.08 3.64
CA LEU A 29 14.88 8.05 3.09
C LEU A 29 13.91 8.59 4.13
N ASP A 30 13.02 9.49 3.70
CA ASP A 30 11.93 9.92 4.54
C ASP A 30 10.97 8.74 4.83
N PRO A 31 10.23 8.78 5.95
CA PRO A 31 9.31 7.70 6.32
C PRO A 31 8.30 7.34 5.23
N GLU A 32 7.76 8.33 4.50
CA GLU A 32 6.74 8.10 3.47
C GLU A 32 7.32 7.33 2.28
N THR A 33 8.57 7.63 1.89
CA THR A 33 9.30 6.86 0.89
C THR A 33 9.54 5.42 1.33
N VAL A 34 9.97 5.19 2.58
CA VAL A 34 10.19 3.84 3.10
C VAL A 34 8.91 3.01 3.01
N LEU A 35 7.79 3.58 3.45
CA LEU A 35 6.52 2.88 3.42
C LEU A 35 6.00 2.62 2.00
N ALA A 36 6.25 3.53 1.05
CA ALA A 36 5.95 3.28 -0.36
C ALA A 36 6.77 2.09 -0.91
N LEU A 37 8.02 1.93 -0.49
CA LEU A 37 8.84 0.76 -0.82
C LEU A 37 8.29 -0.52 -0.17
N ASP A 38 7.84 -0.45 1.08
CA ASP A 38 7.23 -1.60 1.77
C ASP A 38 5.96 -2.09 1.05
N ILE A 39 5.10 -1.18 0.59
CA ILE A 39 3.91 -1.53 -0.22
C ILE A 39 4.31 -2.32 -1.46
N VAL A 40 5.34 -1.88 -2.17
CA VAL A 40 5.85 -2.57 -3.36
C VAL A 40 6.39 -3.95 -3.00
N GLN A 41 7.20 -4.06 -1.93
CA GLN A 41 7.76 -5.32 -1.49
C GLN A 41 6.66 -6.33 -1.11
N HIS A 42 5.64 -5.87 -0.40
CA HIS A 42 4.48 -6.70 -0.04
C HIS A 42 3.70 -7.14 -1.27
N ALA A 43 3.45 -6.25 -2.22
CA ALA A 43 2.72 -6.57 -3.44
C ALA A 43 3.43 -7.64 -4.29
N LEU A 44 4.74 -7.49 -4.48
CA LEU A 44 5.56 -8.46 -5.21
C LEU A 44 5.62 -9.81 -4.50
N SER A 45 5.65 -9.80 -3.17
CA SER A 45 5.62 -11.02 -2.34
C SER A 45 4.26 -11.70 -2.37
N PHE A 46 3.18 -10.92 -2.26
CA PHE A 46 1.79 -11.37 -2.27
C PHE A 46 1.45 -12.07 -3.59
N THR A 47 1.82 -11.45 -4.70
CA THR A 47 1.61 -11.99 -6.06
C THR A 47 2.56 -13.12 -6.41
N LYS A 48 3.55 -13.42 -5.56
CA LYS A 48 4.62 -14.40 -5.81
C LYS A 48 5.30 -14.16 -7.17
N HIS A 49 5.55 -12.90 -7.51
CA HIS A 49 6.09 -12.53 -8.82
C HIS A 49 7.48 -13.17 -9.02
N ALA A 50 7.68 -13.88 -10.14
CA ALA A 50 8.92 -14.63 -10.39
C ALA A 50 10.18 -13.76 -10.31
N GLU A 51 10.08 -12.51 -10.78
CA GLU A 51 11.15 -11.52 -10.78
C GLU A 51 11.06 -10.49 -9.64
N ALA A 52 10.38 -10.82 -8.54
CA ALA A 52 10.13 -9.89 -7.43
C ALA A 52 11.38 -9.12 -6.97
N LEU A 53 12.52 -9.80 -6.82
CA LEU A 53 13.76 -9.16 -6.38
C LEU A 53 14.32 -8.17 -7.43
N ALA A 54 14.20 -8.48 -8.72
CA ALA A 54 14.68 -7.60 -9.78
C ALA A 54 13.80 -6.34 -9.87
N LEU A 55 12.48 -6.52 -9.83
CA LEU A 55 11.52 -5.41 -9.83
C LEU A 55 11.65 -4.52 -8.59
N PHE A 56 11.88 -5.13 -7.41
CA PHE A 56 12.12 -4.35 -6.19
C PHE A 56 13.42 -3.55 -6.26
N ARG A 57 14.51 -4.14 -6.79
CA ARG A 57 15.77 -3.41 -7.02
C ARG A 57 15.61 -2.27 -7.99
N GLU A 58 14.83 -2.45 -9.04
CA GLU A 58 14.50 -1.39 -9.99
C GLU A 58 13.83 -0.21 -9.28
N VAL A 59 12.82 -0.50 -8.46
CA VAL A 59 12.14 0.50 -7.63
C VAL A 59 13.10 1.19 -6.67
N LEU A 60 13.93 0.43 -5.97
CA LEU A 60 14.85 0.92 -4.93
C LEU A 60 16.08 1.67 -5.48
N TRP A 61 16.57 1.36 -6.67
CA TRP A 61 17.78 1.98 -7.22
C TRP A 61 17.47 2.94 -8.35
N GLN A 62 16.55 2.57 -9.25
CA GLN A 62 16.25 3.35 -10.45
C GLN A 62 15.13 4.37 -10.25
N ARG A 63 14.49 4.40 -9.06
CA ARG A 63 13.34 5.30 -8.77
C ARG A 63 12.18 5.13 -9.75
N ARG A 64 12.03 3.91 -10.29
CA ARG A 64 11.04 3.60 -11.31
C ARG A 64 10.14 2.48 -10.84
N VAL A 65 8.84 2.68 -10.98
CA VAL A 65 7.84 1.63 -10.82
C VAL A 65 7.53 1.09 -12.21
N ALA A 66 7.93 -0.16 -12.47
CA ALA A 66 7.58 -0.84 -13.71
C ALA A 66 6.08 -1.18 -13.74
N ASP A 67 5.52 -1.35 -14.93
CA ASP A 67 4.10 -1.71 -15.11
C ASP A 67 3.74 -3.02 -14.38
N SER A 68 4.63 -4.01 -14.40
CA SER A 68 4.46 -5.27 -13.66
C SER A 68 4.36 -5.04 -12.15
N THR A 69 5.18 -4.14 -11.60
CA THR A 69 5.10 -3.72 -10.20
C THR A 69 3.78 -3.01 -9.91
N ARG A 70 3.35 -2.10 -10.79
CA ARG A 70 2.05 -1.41 -10.66
C ARG A 70 0.89 -2.42 -10.65
N VAL A 71 0.93 -3.41 -11.53
CA VAL A 71 -0.06 -4.50 -11.58
C VAL A 71 -0.05 -5.32 -10.29
N ALA A 72 1.13 -5.64 -9.75
CA ALA A 72 1.21 -6.38 -8.49
C ALA A 72 0.58 -5.60 -7.32
N VAL A 73 0.86 -4.29 -7.22
CA VAL A 73 0.26 -3.42 -6.21
C VAL A 73 -1.25 -3.36 -6.38
N ARG A 74 -1.73 -3.20 -7.63
CA ARG A 74 -3.16 -3.22 -7.95
C ARG A 74 -3.85 -4.49 -7.47
N GLN A 75 -3.32 -5.66 -7.84
CA GLN A 75 -3.91 -6.95 -7.47
C GLN A 75 -3.96 -7.16 -5.96
N MET A 76 -2.91 -6.77 -5.25
CA MET A 76 -2.90 -6.82 -3.78
C MET A 76 -4.00 -5.93 -3.19
N MET A 77 -4.13 -4.70 -3.68
CA MET A 77 -5.13 -3.76 -3.16
C MET A 77 -6.57 -4.19 -3.47
N GLU A 78 -6.84 -4.66 -4.68
CA GLU A 78 -8.16 -5.21 -5.06
C GLU A 78 -8.56 -6.36 -4.13
N HIS A 79 -7.61 -7.27 -3.83
CA HIS A 79 -7.85 -8.38 -2.90
C HIS A 79 -8.18 -7.90 -1.47
N ILE A 80 -7.48 -6.87 -0.97
CA ILE A 80 -7.76 -6.29 0.36
C ILE A 80 -9.16 -5.70 0.38
N MET A 81 -9.51 -4.90 -0.63
CA MET A 81 -10.81 -4.23 -0.72
C MET A 81 -11.96 -5.24 -0.80
N GLU A 82 -11.80 -6.32 -1.57
CA GLU A 82 -12.75 -7.43 -1.59
C GLU A 82 -12.87 -8.14 -0.24
N SER A 83 -11.75 -8.38 0.44
CA SER A 83 -11.75 -9.04 1.76
C SER A 83 -12.46 -8.18 2.81
N MET A 84 -12.26 -6.87 2.78
CA MET A 84 -12.98 -5.91 3.63
C MET A 84 -14.48 -5.92 3.37
N ASN A 85 -14.90 -5.93 2.09
CA ASN A 85 -16.33 -6.01 1.73
C ASN A 85 -17.00 -7.30 2.21
N ARG A 86 -16.24 -8.39 2.40
CA ARG A 86 -16.72 -9.67 2.95
C ARG A 86 -16.68 -9.74 4.48
N GLY A 87 -16.26 -8.68 5.16
CA GLY A 87 -16.13 -8.64 6.63
C GLY A 87 -14.92 -9.40 7.18
N ALA A 88 -13.96 -9.81 6.33
CA ALA A 88 -12.76 -10.54 6.74
C ALA A 88 -11.63 -9.58 7.16
N LEU A 89 -11.87 -8.83 8.24
CA LEU A 89 -11.02 -7.73 8.69
C LEU A 89 -9.64 -8.16 9.19
N ASP A 90 -9.52 -9.34 9.81
CA ASP A 90 -8.25 -9.86 10.34
C ASP A 90 -7.24 -10.19 9.24
N ALA A 91 -7.71 -10.61 8.06
CA ALA A 91 -6.87 -10.89 6.90
C ALA A 91 -6.35 -9.60 6.25
N ALA A 92 -7.21 -8.57 6.18
CA ALA A 92 -6.85 -7.25 5.69
C ALA A 92 -5.85 -6.56 6.64
N SER A 93 -6.04 -6.64 7.95
CA SER A 93 -5.20 -5.99 8.97
C SER A 93 -3.71 -6.36 8.86
N LYS A 94 -3.40 -7.63 8.57
CA LYS A 94 -2.00 -8.10 8.39
C LYS A 94 -1.30 -7.46 7.19
N ILE A 95 -2.04 -7.10 6.15
CA ILE A 95 -1.54 -6.44 4.95
C ILE A 95 -1.59 -4.91 5.12
N CYS A 96 -2.57 -4.42 5.89
CA CYS A 96 -2.86 -3.00 6.07
C CYS A 96 -1.95 -2.25 7.05
N ASN A 97 -1.25 -2.91 7.98
CA ASN A 97 -0.40 -2.17 8.94
C ASN A 97 0.66 -1.30 8.25
N CYS A 98 1.19 -1.73 7.10
CA CYS A 98 2.12 -0.91 6.30
C CYS A 98 1.39 0.14 5.43
N LEU A 99 0.18 -0.17 4.95
CA LEU A 99 -0.66 0.74 4.17
C LEU A 99 -1.22 1.91 4.99
N HIS A 100 -1.61 1.65 6.25
CA HIS A 100 -2.19 2.62 7.19
C HIS A 100 -1.22 3.76 7.55
N ALA A 101 0.08 3.57 7.32
CA ALA A 101 1.09 4.60 7.53
C ALA A 101 1.30 5.52 6.31
N VAL A 102 0.80 5.14 5.12
CA VAL A 102 0.96 5.91 3.85
C VAL A 102 -0.34 6.54 3.39
N THR A 103 -1.47 5.95 3.73
CA THR A 103 -2.77 6.55 3.54
C THR A 103 -3.05 7.46 4.72
N ASP A 104 -3.26 8.75 4.44
CA ASP A 104 -3.79 9.73 5.39
C ASP A 104 -4.87 9.07 6.29
N PRO A 105 -4.78 9.16 7.63
CA PRO A 105 -5.77 8.56 8.54
C PRO A 105 -7.22 8.95 8.20
N ASP A 106 -7.41 10.05 7.47
CA ASP A 106 -8.70 10.53 6.98
C ASP A 106 -9.25 9.77 5.75
N ILE A 107 -8.44 8.98 5.03
CA ILE A 107 -8.93 8.14 3.91
C ILE A 107 -9.80 6.97 4.42
N PHE A 108 -9.63 6.57 5.68
CA PHE A 108 -10.46 5.56 6.35
C PHE A 108 -11.37 6.13 7.44
N ARG A 109 -11.41 7.47 7.63
CA ARG A 109 -12.41 8.12 8.51
C ARG A 109 -13.80 8.07 7.86
N GLY A 110 -14.42 6.91 8.05
CA GLY A 110 -15.74 6.55 7.54
C GLY A 110 -16.05 5.07 7.75
N GLY A 111 -15.03 4.23 8.00
CA GLY A 111 -15.23 2.84 8.38
C GLY A 111 -13.92 2.22 8.86
N LEU A 112 -13.95 1.61 10.04
CA LEU A 112 -12.91 0.86 10.77
C LEU A 112 -12.10 1.57 11.85
N THR A 113 -11.60 2.79 11.65
CA THR A 113 -10.65 3.38 12.62
C THR A 113 -11.28 3.71 13.97
N ASP A 114 -12.54 4.16 14.02
CA ASP A 114 -13.15 4.59 15.30
C ASP A 114 -13.52 3.42 16.22
N GLN A 115 -13.71 2.21 15.67
CA GLN A 115 -14.06 1.01 16.45
C GLN A 115 -12.82 0.26 16.95
N LEU A 116 -11.77 0.14 16.13
CA LEU A 116 -10.53 -0.52 16.53
C LEU A 116 -9.70 0.34 17.50
N TYR A 117 -9.68 1.67 17.32
CA TYR A 117 -8.97 2.56 18.24
C TYR A 117 -9.63 2.58 19.64
N ARG A 118 -10.97 2.52 19.71
CA ARG A 118 -11.69 2.37 20.99
C ARG A 118 -11.51 1.00 21.65
N ALA A 119 -11.25 -0.06 20.87
CA ALA A 119 -11.01 -1.39 21.40
C ALA A 119 -9.58 -1.59 21.94
N MET A 120 -8.63 -0.74 21.52
CA MET A 120 -7.21 -0.84 21.89
C MET A 120 -6.74 0.23 22.88
N ALA A 121 -7.57 1.22 23.21
CA ALA A 121 -7.27 2.19 24.26
C ALA A 121 -7.55 1.57 25.65
N PRO A 122 -6.53 1.43 26.53
CA PRO A 122 -6.79 1.03 27.91
C PRO A 122 -7.49 2.19 28.64
N HIS A 123 -8.45 1.85 29.51
CA HIS A 123 -9.06 2.79 30.46
C HIS A 123 -8.01 3.47 31.34
#